data_AF-A0A1B6FCZ3-F1
#
_entry.id   AF-A0A1B6FCZ3-F1
#
_cell.length_a   1.000
_cell.length_b   1.000
_cell.length_c   1.000
_cell.angle_alpha   90.00
_cell.angle_beta   90.00
_cell.angle_gamma   90.00
#
_symmetry.space_group_name_H-M   'P 1'
#
loop_
_entity.id
_entity.type
_entity.pdbx_description
1 polymer ?
#
loop_
_entity_poly.entity_id
_entity_poly.type
_entity_poly.pdbx_seq_one_letter_code
_entity_poly.pdbx_strand_id
1 'polypeptide(L)'
;HQPVEEVAIRKQIAIEMRKAELRAKIEEASKARRAKKGFMTPERKKKLRLLIRKKAAEEIKKDQERQAEERLRIIEERCGTPEDLDWGMEDDLAEICEDYWNRCRQIES
;
A
#
# COMPACT_ATOMS: atom_id res chain seq x y z
N HIS A 1 -7.09 69.16 31.02
CA HIS A 1 -6.26 68.38 30.08
C HIS A 1 -6.83 66.99 29.76
N GLN A 2 -7.83 66.48 30.49
CA GLN A 2 -8.40 65.13 30.33
C GLN A 2 -9.34 64.84 29.13
N PRO A 3 -10.03 65.80 28.46
CA PRO A 3 -11.00 65.45 27.41
C PRO A 3 -10.36 65.10 26.05
N VAL A 4 -9.09 65.43 25.83
CA VAL A 4 -8.38 65.17 24.56
C VAL A 4 -7.91 63.71 24.48
N GLU A 5 -7.53 63.14 25.62
CA GLU A 5 -7.06 61.75 25.74
C GLU A 5 -8.21 60.75 25.55
N GLU A 6 -9.40 61.00 26.12
CA GLU A 6 -10.58 60.16 25.90
C GLU A 6 -11.01 60.11 24.44
N VAL A 7 -10.94 61.25 23.72
CA VAL A 7 -11.28 61.31 22.29
C VAL A 7 -10.27 60.53 21.45
N ALA A 8 -8.98 60.57 21.82
CA ALA A 8 -7.94 59.77 21.17
C ALA A 8 -8.15 58.26 21.40
N ILE A 9 -8.47 57.87 22.64
CA ILE A 9 -8.75 56.47 23.00
C ILE A 9 -9.99 55.94 22.24
N ARG A 10 -11.08 56.73 22.17
CA ARG A 10 -12.29 56.35 21.40
C ARG A 10 -12.01 56.19 19.91
N LYS A 11 -11.18 57.05 19.32
CA LYS A 11 -10.75 56.91 17.91
C LYS A 11 -9.92 55.65 17.71
N GLN A 12 -9.02 55.33 18.65
CA GLN A 12 -8.19 54.12 18.57
C GLN A 12 -9.03 52.84 18.63
N ILE A 13 -10.00 52.80 19.55
CA ILE A 13 -10.95 51.68 19.69
C ILE A 13 -11.78 51.50 18.41
N ALA A 14 -12.30 52.59 17.83
CA ALA A 14 -13.06 52.53 16.58
C ALA A 14 -12.22 51.99 15.41
N ILE A 15 -10.94 52.36 15.33
CA ILE A 15 -10.01 51.84 14.32
C ILE A 15 -9.73 50.35 14.55
N GLU A 16 -9.55 49.92 15.80
CA GLU A 16 -9.35 48.51 16.13
C GLU A 16 -10.57 47.65 15.87
N MET A 17 -11.77 48.12 16.20
CA MET A 17 -13.02 47.45 15.85
C MET A 17 -13.17 47.28 14.34
N ARG A 18 -12.88 48.33 13.56
CA ARG A 18 -12.93 48.27 12.10
C ARG A 18 -11.87 47.32 11.51
N LYS A 19 -10.69 47.24 12.12
CA LYS A 19 -9.66 46.24 11.76
C LYS A 19 -10.07 44.82 12.14
N ALA A 20 -10.72 44.62 13.28
CA ALA A 20 -11.21 43.32 13.74
C ALA A 20 -12.33 42.80 12.82
N GLU A 21 -13.27 43.65 12.44
CA GLU A 21 -14.33 43.33 11.46
C GLU A 21 -13.75 42.98 10.09
N LEU A 22 -12.75 43.73 9.63
CA LEU A 22 -12.06 43.43 8.37
C LEU A 22 -11.35 42.08 8.42
N ARG A 23 -10.67 41.77 9.54
CA ARG A 23 -10.03 40.46 9.77
C ARG A 23 -11.06 39.33 9.81
N ALA A 24 -12.20 39.52 10.48
CA ALA A 24 -13.28 38.54 10.54
C ALA A 24 -13.87 38.25 9.14
N LYS A 25 -14.11 39.29 8.33
CA LYS A 25 -14.58 39.13 6.94
C LYS A 25 -13.56 38.41 6.07
N ILE A 26 -12.26 38.67 6.24
CA ILE A 26 -11.20 37.96 5.51
C ILE A 26 -11.14 36.49 5.95
N GLU A 27 -11.26 36.20 7.24
CA GLU A 27 -11.23 34.83 7.76
C GLU A 27 -12.43 34.00 7.25
N GLU A 28 -13.63 34.60 7.25
CA GLU A 28 -14.86 33.98 6.77
C GLU A 28 -14.80 33.69 5.25
N ALA A 29 -14.33 34.65 4.45
CA ALA A 29 -14.08 34.44 3.02
C ALA A 29 -12.99 33.37 2.74
N SER A 30 -12.02 33.22 3.66
CA SER A 30 -10.95 32.24 3.53
C SER A 30 -11.40 30.81 3.82
N LYS A 31 -12.34 30.58 4.75
CA LYS A 31 -12.90 29.25 5.07
C LYS A 31 -13.57 28.61 3.86
N ALA A 32 -14.36 29.38 3.11
CA ALA A 32 -15.00 28.93 1.87
C ALA A 32 -13.98 28.60 0.75
N ARG A 33 -12.85 29.32 0.70
CA ARG A 33 -11.76 29.05 -0.25
C ARG A 33 -10.88 27.86 0.17
N ARG A 34 -10.70 27.63 1.46
CA ARG A 34 -9.88 26.52 2.00
C ARG A 34 -10.53 25.17 1.74
N ALA A 35 -11.86 25.08 1.79
CA ALA A 35 -12.63 23.91 1.39
C ALA A 35 -12.48 23.55 -0.11
N LYS A 36 -12.19 24.54 -0.97
CA LYS A 36 -12.01 24.37 -2.42
C LYS A 36 -10.54 24.24 -2.85
N LYS A 37 -9.56 24.40 -1.95
CA LYS A 37 -8.10 24.36 -2.22
C LYS A 37 -7.47 23.01 -1.85
N GLY A 38 -7.97 21.91 -2.41
CA GLY A 38 -7.25 20.64 -2.46
C GLY A 38 -6.53 20.50 -3.79
N PHE A 39 -5.25 20.12 -3.81
CA PHE A 39 -4.45 19.87 -5.04
C PHE A 39 -5.15 18.91 -6.03
N MET A 40 -6.01 18.03 -5.52
CA MET A 40 -6.87 17.16 -6.32
C MET A 40 -8.34 17.39 -6.00
N THR A 41 -9.18 17.26 -7.02
CA THR A 41 -10.64 17.16 -6.85
C THR A 41 -11.00 15.85 -6.11
N PRO A 42 -12.14 15.80 -5.39
CA PRO A 42 -12.59 14.60 -4.68
C PRO A 42 -12.66 13.35 -5.56
N GLU A 43 -13.15 13.48 -6.80
CA GLU A 43 -13.23 12.39 -7.78
C GLU A 43 -11.86 11.89 -8.21
N ARG A 44 -10.91 12.79 -8.47
CA ARG A 44 -9.53 12.40 -8.81
C ARG A 44 -8.86 11.67 -7.66
N LYS A 45 -9.09 12.11 -6.41
CA LYS A 45 -8.57 11.41 -5.23
C LYS A 45 -9.20 10.02 -5.07
N LYS A 46 -10.50 9.86 -5.38
CA LYS A 46 -11.17 8.55 -5.41
C LYS A 46 -10.56 7.63 -6.47
N LYS A 47 -10.34 8.13 -7.69
CA LYS A 47 -9.71 7.38 -8.78
C LYS A 47 -8.27 6.98 -8.43
N LEU A 48 -7.48 7.88 -7.85
CA LEU A 48 -6.10 7.61 -7.46
C LEU A 48 -6.01 6.49 -6.42
N ARG A 49 -6.83 6.54 -5.37
CA ARG A 49 -6.88 5.48 -4.35
C ARG A 49 -7.25 4.12 -4.95
N LEU A 50 -8.18 4.09 -5.89
CA LEU A 50 -8.55 2.86 -6.59
C LEU A 50 -7.37 2.29 -7.38
N LEU A 51 -6.65 3.14 -8.12
CA LEU A 51 -5.48 2.73 -8.90
C LEU A 51 -4.36 2.19 -8.01
N ILE A 52 -4.08 2.84 -6.88
CA ILE A 52 -3.06 2.38 -5.92
C ILE A 52 -3.42 0.99 -5.36
N ARG A 53 -4.67 0.77 -4.97
CA ARG A 53 -5.11 -0.55 -4.47
C ARG A 53 -5.08 -1.61 -5.56
N LYS A 54 -5.48 -1.26 -6.78
CA LYS A 54 -5.44 -2.18 -7.91
C LYS A 54 -3.99 -2.60 -8.20
N LYS A 55 -3.05 -1.66 -8.22
CA LYS A 55 -1.63 -1.96 -8.39
C LYS A 55 -1.10 -2.80 -7.24
N ALA A 56 -1.44 -2.48 -5.99
CA ALA A 56 -1.02 -3.27 -4.84
C ALA A 56 -1.54 -4.72 -4.91
N ALA A 57 -2.80 -4.92 -5.31
CA ALA A 57 -3.37 -6.26 -5.49
C ALA A 57 -2.70 -7.03 -6.65
N GLU A 58 -2.37 -6.34 -7.74
CA GLU A 58 -1.65 -6.92 -8.88
C GLU A 58 -0.23 -7.37 -8.49
N GLU A 59 0.52 -6.54 -7.76
CA GLU A 59 1.86 -6.92 -7.26
C GLU A 59 1.79 -8.10 -6.28
N ILE A 60 0.80 -8.13 -5.37
CA ILE A 60 0.59 -9.28 -4.48
C ILE A 60 0.33 -10.57 -5.26
N LYS A 61 -0.51 -10.53 -6.30
CA LYS A 61 -0.79 -11.71 -7.13
C LYS A 61 0.46 -12.17 -7.88
N LYS A 62 1.25 -11.23 -8.41
CA LYS A 62 2.51 -11.52 -9.10
C LYS A 62 3.56 -12.13 -8.17
N ASP A 63 3.62 -11.69 -6.91
CA ASP A 63 4.50 -12.29 -5.90
C ASP A 63 4.03 -13.69 -5.50
N GLN A 64 2.72 -13.92 -5.38
CA GLN A 64 2.16 -15.25 -5.15
C GLN A 64 2.47 -16.22 -6.29
N GLU A 65 2.34 -15.77 -7.55
CA GLU A 65 2.68 -16.56 -8.74
C GLU A 65 4.17 -16.93 -8.74
N ARG A 66 5.05 -15.96 -8.46
CA ARG A 66 6.50 -16.21 -8.34
C ARG A 66 6.83 -17.20 -7.22
N GLN A 67 6.17 -17.07 -6.07
CA GLN A 67 6.35 -18.01 -4.96
C GLN A 67 5.82 -19.40 -5.30
N ALA A 68 4.73 -19.50 -6.06
CA ALA A 68 4.18 -20.77 -6.53
C ALA A 68 5.11 -21.43 -7.55
N GLU A 69 5.65 -20.68 -8.51
CA GLU A 69 6.66 -21.15 -9.47
C GLU A 69 7.93 -21.62 -8.76
N GLU A 70 8.44 -20.84 -7.80
CA GLU A 70 9.60 -21.22 -7.00
C GLU A 70 9.34 -22.50 -6.19
N ARG A 71 8.14 -22.60 -5.59
CA ARG A 71 7.72 -23.82 -4.89
C ARG A 71 7.67 -25.02 -5.83
N LEU A 72 7.21 -24.85 -7.08
CA LEU A 72 7.22 -25.91 -8.09
C LEU A 72 8.66 -26.29 -8.46
N ARG A 73 9.55 -25.32 -8.68
CA ARG A 73 10.98 -25.59 -8.96
C ARG A 73 11.65 -26.37 -7.82
N ILE A 74 11.39 -25.99 -6.57
CA ILE A 74 11.93 -26.68 -5.39
C ILE A 74 11.39 -28.12 -5.30
N ILE A 75 10.10 -28.33 -5.61
CA ILE A 75 9.53 -29.68 -5.63
C ILE A 75 10.18 -30.52 -6.72
N GLU A 76 10.35 -29.97 -7.92
CA GLU A 76 11.00 -30.66 -9.04
C GLU A 76 12.46 -31.02 -8.71
N GLU A 77 13.21 -30.10 -8.11
CA GLU A 77 14.59 -30.35 -7.67
C GLU A 77 14.66 -31.42 -6.56
N ARG A 78 13.72 -31.41 -5.62
CA ARG A 78 13.69 -32.36 -4.49
C ARG A 78 13.19 -33.76 -4.89
N CYS A 79 12.12 -33.83 -5.67
CA CYS A 79 11.44 -35.07 -6.04
C CYS A 79 12.00 -35.67 -7.34
N GLY A 80 12.66 -34.88 -8.20
CA GLY A 80 13.23 -35.32 -9.46
C GLY A 80 12.17 -35.78 -10.47
N THR A 81 12.64 -36.37 -11.56
CA THR A 81 11.78 -37.01 -12.56
C THR A 81 11.42 -38.43 -12.12
N PRO A 82 10.21 -38.91 -12.46
CA PRO A 82 9.87 -40.32 -12.30
C PRO A 82 10.79 -41.21 -13.14
N GLU A 83 11.14 -42.37 -12.60
CA GLU A 83 11.91 -43.39 -13.34
C GLU A 83 11.03 -44.07 -14.40
N ASP A 84 11.63 -44.48 -15.52
CA ASP A 84 10.93 -45.24 -16.57
C ASP A 84 10.76 -46.70 -16.15
N LEU A 85 9.52 -47.16 -16.10
CA LEU A 85 9.15 -48.52 -15.64
C LEU A 85 8.76 -49.46 -16.80
N ASP A 86 8.65 -48.95 -18.03
CA ASP A 86 8.05 -49.71 -19.13
C ASP A 86 8.97 -50.83 -19.68
N TRP A 87 10.28 -50.73 -19.42
CA TRP A 87 11.29 -51.64 -19.97
C TRP A 87 12.25 -52.26 -18.94
N GLY A 88 12.00 -52.04 -17.64
CA GLY A 88 12.87 -52.54 -16.57
C GLY A 88 12.79 -54.05 -16.40
N MET A 89 13.95 -54.69 -16.24
CA MET A 89 14.03 -56.08 -15.77
C MET A 89 13.75 -56.13 -14.25
N GLU A 90 13.50 -57.32 -13.70
CA GLU A 90 13.17 -57.48 -12.28
C GLU A 90 14.27 -56.93 -11.35
N ASP A 91 15.54 -57.07 -11.73
CA ASP A 91 16.67 -56.51 -11.00
C ASP A 91 16.68 -54.97 -11.04
N ASP A 92 16.40 -54.37 -12.21
CA ASP A 92 16.32 -52.90 -12.37
C ASP A 92 15.19 -52.32 -11.50
N LEU A 93 14.03 -53.01 -11.47
CA LEU A 93 12.88 -52.60 -10.65
C LEU A 93 13.19 -52.69 -9.15
N ALA A 94 14.00 -53.65 -8.72
CA ALA A 94 14.41 -53.81 -7.33
C ALA A 94 15.35 -52.68 -6.88
N GLU A 95 16.32 -52.32 -7.73
CA GLU A 95 17.23 -51.19 -7.49
C GLU A 95 16.47 -49.86 -7.37
N ILE A 96 15.52 -49.61 -8.28
CA ILE A 96 14.65 -48.43 -8.25
C ILE A 96 13.89 -48.34 -6.91
N CYS A 97 13.32 -49.44 -6.42
CA CYS A 97 12.62 -49.45 -5.14
C CYS A 97 13.53 -49.09 -3.95
N GLU A 98 14.75 -49.61 -3.94
CA GLU A 98 15.73 -49.33 -2.90
C GLU A 98 16.17 -47.86 -2.90
N ASP A 99 16.38 -47.29 -4.09
CA ASP A 99 16.72 -45.88 -4.27
C ASP A 99 15.61 -44.95 -3.78
N TYR A 100 14.35 -45.22 -4.13
CA TYR A 100 13.21 -44.45 -3.63
C TYR A 100 13.09 -44.55 -2.11
N TRP A 101 13.29 -45.73 -1.53
CA TRP A 101 13.27 -45.92 -0.08
C TRP A 101 14.34 -45.10 0.63
N ASN A 102 15.58 -45.16 0.14
CA ASN A 102 16.71 -44.40 0.71
C ASN A 102 16.48 -42.88 0.61
N ARG A 103 15.93 -42.42 -0.51
CA ARG A 103 15.63 -41.01 -0.75
C ARG A 103 14.50 -40.49 0.13
N CYS A 104 13.42 -41.26 0.31
CA CYS A 104 12.35 -40.95 1.27
C CYS A 104 12.92 -40.82 2.69
N ARG A 105 13.74 -41.79 3.12
CA ARG A 105 14.38 -41.79 4.43
C ARG A 105 15.28 -40.56 4.66
N GLN A 106 15.99 -40.11 3.62
CA GLN A 106 16.85 -38.92 3.71
C GLN A 106 16.04 -37.62 3.84
N ILE A 107 14.85 -37.55 3.24
CA ILE A 107 13.98 -36.36 3.29
C ILE A 107 13.21 -36.29 4.63
N GLU A 108 12.87 -37.44 5.21
CA GLU A 108 12.15 -37.54 6.49
C GLU A 108 13.01 -37.37 7.74
N SER A 109 14.34 -37.49 7.61
CA SER A 109 15.32 -37.31 8.70
C SER A 109 15.68 -35.85 8.95
#